data_AF-A0A3L7S040-F1
#
_entry.id   AF-A0A3L7S040-F1
#
_cell.length_a   1.000
_cell.length_b   1.000
_cell.length_c   1.000
_cell.angle_alpha   90.00
_cell.angle_beta   90.00
_cell.angle_gamma   90.00
#
_symmetry.space_group_name_H-M   'P 1'
#
loop_
_entity.id
_entity.type
_entity.pdbx_description
1 polymer ?
#
loop_
_entity_poly.entity_id
_entity_poly.type
_entity_poly.pdbx_seq_one_letter_code
_entity_poly.pdbx_strand_id
1 'polypeptide(L)'
;MARVFLAIVGAAYLVLAAWCAILPDTTSNSVGFTLQPGAGQSEFLTVYGGLQVAIGLAFLWPLYRPSDIALPLFLCVLIHGCLVIFRTLSFGLYSGVPATTIVLAATEWMIFIGAAILSW
;
A
#
# COMPACT_ATOMS: atom_id res chain seq x y z
N MET A 1 -5.93 16.28 12.18
CA MET A 1 -6.24 15.80 10.81
C MET A 1 -5.35 14.64 10.39
N ALA A 2 -4.02 14.74 10.57
CA ALA A 2 -3.06 13.66 10.26
C ALA A 2 -3.43 12.29 10.85
N ARG A 3 -3.86 12.22 12.12
CA ARG A 3 -4.31 10.95 12.73
C ARG A 3 -5.47 10.27 12.00
N VAL A 4 -6.47 11.04 11.57
CA VAL A 4 -7.64 10.49 10.85
C VAL A 4 -7.22 10.03 9.46
N PHE A 5 -6.39 10.82 8.77
CA PHE A 5 -5.81 10.44 7.48
C PHE A 5 -5.03 9.13 7.59
N LEU A 6 -4.09 9.03 8.53
CA LEU A 6 -3.30 7.81 8.75
C LEU A 6 -4.18 6.61 9.13
N ALA A 7 -5.24 6.82 9.91
CA ALA A 7 -6.18 5.75 10.25
C ALA A 7 -6.93 5.21 9.02
N ILE A 8 -7.37 6.09 8.12
CA ILE A 8 -8.03 5.69 6.87
C ILE A 8 -7.06 4.90 5.99
N VAL A 9 -5.84 5.43 5.79
CA VAL A 9 -4.82 4.77 4.96
C VAL A 9 -4.42 3.42 5.58
N GLY A 10 -4.18 3.38 6.89
CA GLY A 10 -3.83 2.15 7.60
C GLY A 10 -4.92 1.08 7.53
N ALA A 11 -6.19 1.46 7.69
CA ALA A 11 -7.30 0.54 7.53
C ALA A 11 -7.40 -0.01 6.10
N ALA A 12 -7.20 0.83 5.07
CA ALA A 12 -7.17 0.39 3.68
C ALA A 12 -6.06 -0.65 3.44
N TYR A 13 -4.86 -0.44 4.00
CA TYR A 13 -3.77 -1.41 3.93
C TYR A 13 -4.09 -2.73 4.63
N LEU A 14 -4.79 -2.72 5.77
CA LEU A 14 -5.24 -3.96 6.41
C LEU A 14 -6.28 -4.72 5.58
N VAL A 15 -7.19 -4.00 4.90
CA VAL A 15 -8.15 -4.62 3.98
C VAL A 15 -7.43 -5.25 2.78
N LEU A 16 -6.47 -4.55 2.18
CA LEU A 16 -5.65 -5.09 1.10
C LEU A 16 -4.82 -6.29 1.56
N ALA A 17 -4.23 -6.23 2.76
CA ALA A 17 -3.49 -7.34 3.34
C ALA A 17 -4.38 -8.58 3.52
N ALA A 18 -5.59 -8.40 4.04
CA ALA A 18 -6.57 -9.48 4.17
C ALA A 18 -6.94 -10.08 2.81
N TRP A 19 -7.09 -9.24 1.78
CA TRP A 19 -7.37 -9.70 0.43
C TRP A 19 -6.22 -10.54 -0.14
N CYS A 20 -4.97 -10.06 0.00
CA CYS A 20 -3.76 -10.80 -0.39
C CYS A 20 -3.61 -12.14 0.34
N ALA A 21 -3.98 -12.19 1.63
CA ALA A 21 -3.79 -13.38 2.46
C ALA A 21 -4.90 -14.43 2.26
N ILE A 22 -6.16 -14.00 2.09
CA ILE A 22 -7.31 -14.90 2.01
C ILE A 22 -7.56 -15.36 0.56
N LEU A 23 -7.37 -14.46 -0.40
CA LEU A 23 -7.64 -14.70 -1.83
C LEU A 23 -6.42 -14.31 -2.69
N PRO A 24 -5.27 -14.98 -2.51
CA PRO A 24 -4.02 -14.63 -3.19
C PRO A 24 -4.15 -14.68 -4.71
N ASP A 25 -4.76 -15.75 -5.26
CA ASP A 25 -4.92 -15.92 -6.72
C ASP A 25 -5.81 -14.83 -7.34
N THR A 26 -6.87 -14.42 -6.64
CA THR A 26 -7.76 -13.35 -7.14
C THR A 26 -7.03 -12.00 -7.15
N THR A 27 -6.33 -11.71 -6.06
CA THR A 27 -5.63 -10.43 -5.88
C THR A 27 -4.45 -10.30 -6.85
N SER A 28 -3.64 -11.35 -7.00
CA SER A 28 -2.49 -11.37 -7.90
C SER A 28 -2.91 -11.24 -9.37
N ASN A 29 -3.96 -11.95 -9.78
CA ASN A 29 -4.48 -11.88 -11.14
C ASN A 29 -5.01 -10.48 -11.47
N SER A 30 -5.55 -9.76 -10.49
CA SER A 30 -6.03 -8.39 -10.69
C SER A 30 -4.94 -7.40 -11.12
N VAL A 31 -3.67 -7.70 -10.83
CA VAL A 31 -2.50 -6.89 -11.23
C VAL A 31 -1.63 -7.58 -12.28
N GLY A 32 -2.09 -8.70 -12.86
CA GLY A 32 -1.41 -9.42 -13.93
C GLY A 32 -0.40 -10.48 -13.48
N PHE A 33 -0.34 -10.81 -12.18
CA PHE A 33 0.50 -11.91 -11.69
C PHE A 33 -0.22 -13.25 -11.79
N THR A 34 0.46 -14.25 -12.36
CA THR A 34 0.08 -15.66 -12.28
C THR A 34 0.93 -16.34 -11.21
N LEU A 35 0.29 -16.88 -10.16
CA LEU A 35 1.00 -17.54 -9.07
C LEU A 35 1.20 -19.02 -9.36
N GLN A 36 2.41 -19.52 -9.08
CA GLN A 36 2.64 -20.96 -9.02
C GLN A 36 2.01 -21.53 -7.75
N PRO A 37 1.19 -22.60 -7.84
CA PRO A 37 0.56 -23.21 -6.67
C PRO A 37 1.59 -23.62 -5.60
N GLY A 38 1.27 -23.36 -4.34
CA GLY A 38 2.18 -23.60 -3.20
C GLY A 38 3.29 -22.55 -3.08
N ALA A 39 4.23 -22.54 -4.04
CA ALA A 39 5.42 -21.68 -3.96
C ALA A 39 5.09 -20.18 -4.12
N GLY A 40 4.48 -19.78 -5.23
CA GLY A 40 4.11 -18.39 -5.49
C GLY A 40 3.04 -17.88 -4.53
N GLN A 41 2.11 -18.75 -4.13
CA GLN A 41 1.09 -18.42 -3.13
C GLN A 41 1.69 -18.13 -1.76
N SER A 42 2.64 -18.96 -1.30
CA SER A 42 3.35 -18.75 -0.03
C SER A 42 4.11 -17.42 -0.01
N GLU A 43 4.84 -17.12 -1.09
CA GLU A 43 5.59 -15.86 -1.22
C GLU A 43 4.65 -14.65 -1.30
N PHE A 44 3.58 -14.74 -2.08
CA PHE A 44 2.62 -13.65 -2.21
C PHE A 44 1.92 -13.35 -0.88
N LEU A 45 1.47 -14.38 -0.15
CA LEU A 45 0.88 -14.21 1.18
C LEU A 45 1.86 -13.56 2.15
N THR A 46 3.11 -14.03 2.19
CA THR A 46 4.12 -13.57 3.14
C THR A 46 4.54 -12.13 2.85
N VAL A 47 4.87 -11.83 1.60
CA VAL A 47 5.40 -10.52 1.22
C VAL A 47 4.26 -9.52 1.02
N TYR A 48 3.31 -9.79 0.13
CA TYR A 48 2.24 -8.83 -0.17
C TYR A 48 1.19 -8.75 0.94
N GLY A 49 0.91 -9.86 1.63
CA GLY A 49 0.05 -9.84 2.81
C GLY A 49 0.78 -9.24 4.02
N GLY A 50 1.89 -9.87 4.43
CA GLY A 50 2.63 -9.48 5.64
C GLY A 50 3.16 -8.04 5.63
N LEU A 51 3.72 -7.57 4.52
CA LEU A 51 4.20 -6.18 4.43
C LEU A 51 3.05 -5.18 4.53
N GLN A 52 1.90 -5.47 3.92
CA GLN A 52 0.72 -4.59 4.02
C GLN A 52 0.13 -4.57 5.42
N VAL A 53 0.17 -5.70 6.16
CA VAL A 53 -0.17 -5.69 7.60
C VAL A 53 0.77 -4.75 8.35
N ALA A 54 2.09 -4.86 8.14
CA ALA A 54 3.07 -4.03 8.83
C ALA A 54 2.85 -2.53 8.55
N ILE A 55 2.61 -2.16 7.28
CA ILE A 55 2.30 -0.78 6.88
C ILE A 55 0.99 -0.30 7.54
N GLY A 56 -0.05 -1.11 7.50
CA GLY A 56 -1.35 -0.79 8.10
C GLY A 56 -1.23 -0.54 9.60
N LEU A 57 -0.52 -1.41 10.33
CA LEU A 57 -0.27 -1.25 11.75
C LEU A 57 0.57 -0.01 12.08
N ALA A 58 1.60 0.29 11.27
CA ALA A 58 2.40 1.50 11.45
C ALA A 58 1.56 2.77 11.35
N PHE A 59 0.63 2.84 10.39
CA PHE A 59 -0.25 4.01 10.23
C PHE A 59 -1.41 4.05 11.23
N LEU A 60 -1.85 2.91 11.76
CA LEU A 60 -2.84 2.86 12.84
C LEU A 60 -2.24 3.12 14.23
N TRP A 61 -0.91 3.08 14.37
CA TRP A 61 -0.21 3.31 15.63
C TRP A 61 -0.67 4.55 16.41
N PRO A 62 -0.90 5.73 15.77
CA PRO A 62 -1.38 6.92 16.46
C PRO A 62 -2.79 6.81 17.08
N LEU A 63 -3.56 5.76 16.76
CA LEU A 63 -4.82 5.47 17.46
C LEU A 63 -4.57 4.92 18.87
N TYR A 64 -3.49 4.16 19.05
CA TYR A 64 -3.07 3.64 20.35
C TYR A 64 -2.19 4.64 21.11
N ARG A 65 -1.30 5.35 20.40
CA ARG A 65 -0.41 6.38 20.95
C ARG A 65 -0.58 7.72 20.22
N PRO A 66 -1.57 8.55 20.62
CA PRO A 66 -1.89 9.81 19.92
C PRO A 66 -0.77 10.85 19.83
N SER A 67 0.25 10.77 20.70
CA SER A 67 1.44 11.62 20.66
C SER A 67 2.37 11.30 19.49
N ASP A 68 2.32 10.06 18.97
CA ASP A 68 3.34 9.51 18.09
C ASP A 68 2.91 9.64 16.63
N ILE A 69 2.67 10.88 16.16
CA ILE A 69 2.16 11.13 14.80
C ILE A 69 3.30 11.31 13.79
N ALA A 70 4.39 11.97 14.20
CA ALA A 70 5.46 12.39 13.29
C ALA A 70 6.12 11.22 12.56
N LEU A 71 6.45 10.14 13.28
CA LEU A 71 7.10 8.97 12.68
C LEU A 71 6.17 8.23 11.69
N PRO A 72 4.93 7.84 12.03
CA PRO A 72 4.00 7.25 11.08
C PRO A 72 3.73 8.12 9.84
N LEU A 73 3.66 9.44 10.02
CA LEU A 73 3.46 10.36 8.90
C LEU A 73 4.68 10.43 7.99
N PHE A 74 5.89 10.51 8.57
CA PHE A 74 7.14 10.40 7.81
C PHE A 74 7.23 9.08 7.03
N LEU A 75 6.90 7.96 7.67
CA LEU A 75 6.85 6.66 6.99
C LEU A 75 5.82 6.66 5.85
N CYS A 76 4.67 7.31 6.03
CA CYS A 76 3.66 7.43 4.98
C CYS A 76 4.19 8.17 3.76
N VAL A 77 4.90 9.29 3.97
CA VAL A 77 5.56 10.03 2.88
C VAL A 77 6.65 9.20 2.23
N LEU A 78 7.53 8.57 3.02
CA LEU A 78 8.65 7.79 2.50
C LEU A 78 8.18 6.61 1.64
N ILE A 79 7.27 5.80 2.17
CA ILE A 79 6.77 4.60 1.49
C ILE A 79 6.06 4.99 0.20
N HIS A 80 5.10 5.93 0.26
CA HIS A 80 4.34 6.30 -0.93
C HIS A 80 5.15 7.13 -1.93
N GLY A 81 6.15 7.89 -1.46
CA GLY A 81 7.10 8.57 -2.34
C GLY A 81 7.91 7.56 -3.17
N CYS A 82 8.43 6.51 -2.54
CA CYS A 82 9.08 5.41 -3.26
C CYS A 82 8.12 4.73 -4.24
N LEU A 83 6.89 4.38 -3.82
CA LEU A 83 5.91 3.74 -4.70
C LEU A 83 5.58 4.61 -5.91
N VAL A 84 5.31 5.90 -5.71
CA VAL A 84 4.99 6.86 -6.77
C VAL A 84 6.12 6.99 -7.78
N ILE A 85 7.38 7.05 -7.33
CA ILE A 85 8.55 7.10 -8.23
C ILE A 85 8.58 5.87 -9.13
N PHE A 86 8.56 4.67 -8.54
CA PHE A 86 8.64 3.42 -9.30
C PHE A 86 7.40 3.19 -10.17
N ARG A 87 6.22 3.57 -9.70
CA ARG A 87 4.97 3.49 -10.48
C ARG A 87 5.03 4.38 -11.71
N THR A 88 5.47 5.62 -11.55
CA THR A 88 5.59 6.58 -12.65
C THR A 88 6.62 6.09 -13.68
N LEU A 89 7.77 5.59 -13.22
CA LEU A 89 8.76 4.95 -14.09
C LEU A 89 8.18 3.74 -14.83
N SER A 90 7.37 2.91 -14.16
CA SER A 90 6.77 1.72 -14.76
C SER A 90 5.87 2.05 -15.95
N PHE A 91 5.15 3.18 -15.93
CA PHE A 91 4.30 3.60 -17.04
C PHE A 91 5.07 4.12 -18.25
N GLY A 92 6.31 4.57 -18.06
CA GLY A 92 7.22 4.90 -19.16
C GLY A 92 7.94 3.67 -19.74
N LEU A 93 8.14 2.62 -18.93
CA LEU A 93 8.90 1.42 -19.31
C LEU A 93 8.03 0.29 -19.85
N TYR A 94 6.79 0.17 -19.40
CA TYR A 94 5.89 -0.93 -19.73
C TYR A 94 4.58 -0.41 -20.32
N SER A 95 4.03 -1.16 -21.29
CA SER A 95 2.74 -0.89 -21.92
C SER A 95 1.71 -1.96 -21.54
N GLY A 96 0.43 -1.73 -21.88
CA GLY A 96 -0.65 -2.69 -21.57
C GLY A 96 -1.01 -2.79 -20.09
N VAL A 97 -0.74 -1.74 -19.31
CA VAL A 97 -1.04 -1.70 -17.89
C VAL A 97 -2.55 -1.78 -17.64
N PRO A 98 -3.04 -2.72 -16.81
CA PRO A 98 -4.47 -2.88 -16.57
C PRO A 98 -5.06 -1.73 -15.76
N ALA A 99 -6.37 -1.50 -15.91
CA ALA A 99 -7.09 -0.41 -15.24
C ALA A 99 -6.98 -0.44 -13.70
N THR A 100 -6.96 -1.64 -13.11
CA THR A 100 -6.72 -1.86 -11.67
C THR A 100 -5.41 -1.21 -11.22
N THR A 101 -4.33 -1.40 -11.97
CA THR A 101 -3.02 -0.80 -11.68
C THR A 101 -3.03 0.71 -11.83
N ILE A 102 -3.83 1.27 -12.75
CA ILE A 102 -4.00 2.73 -12.88
C ILE A 102 -4.73 3.30 -11.65
N VAL A 103 -5.77 2.62 -11.15
CA VAL A 103 -6.48 3.02 -9.93
C VAL A 103 -5.56 2.95 -8.71
N LEU A 104 -4.74 1.91 -8.60
CA LEU A 104 -3.72 1.83 -7.56
C LEU A 104 -2.73 2.99 -7.64
N ALA A 105 -2.24 3.32 -8.84
CA ALA A 105 -1.34 4.46 -9.04
C ALA A 105 -1.96 5.79 -8.61
N ALA A 106 -3.21 6.06 -9.00
CA ALA A 106 -3.91 7.26 -8.56
C ALA A 106 -4.05 7.32 -7.04
N THR A 107 -4.33 6.17 -6.41
CA THR A 107 -4.43 6.05 -4.94
C THR A 107 -3.09 6.31 -4.27
N GLU A 108 -2.00 5.72 -4.78
CA GLU A 108 -0.63 5.95 -4.31
C GLU A 108 -0.26 7.43 -4.33
N TRP A 109 -0.57 8.13 -5.44
CA TRP A 109 -0.36 9.58 -5.59
C TRP A 109 -1.18 10.41 -4.60
N MET A 110 -2.48 10.10 -4.45
CA MET A 110 -3.35 10.81 -3.50
C MET A 110 -2.85 10.67 -2.07
N ILE A 111 -2.41 9.47 -1.67
CA ILE A 111 -1.87 9.24 -0.32
C ILE A 111 -0.54 9.97 -0.16
N PHE A 112 0.36 9.91 -1.14
CA PHE A 112 1.65 10.61 -1.09
C PHE A 112 1.45 12.13 -0.91
N ILE A 113 0.63 12.75 -1.76
CA ILE A 113 0.36 14.20 -1.69
C ILE A 113 -0.32 14.56 -0.37
N GLY A 114 -1.33 13.79 0.05
CA GLY A 114 -2.01 14.01 1.32
C GLY A 114 -1.06 13.94 2.52
N ALA A 115 -0.21 12.91 2.57
CA ALA A 115 0.79 12.75 3.63
C ALA A 115 1.83 13.88 3.61
N ALA A 116 2.30 14.27 2.43
CA ALA A 116 3.25 15.36 2.27
C ALA A 116 2.66 16.68 2.79
N ILE A 117 1.45 17.05 2.37
CA ILE A 117 0.75 18.27 2.83
C ILE A 117 0.60 18.28 4.35
N LEU A 118 0.23 17.14 4.95
CA LEU A 118 0.02 17.03 6.39
C LEU A 118 1.33 17.03 7.20
N SER A 119 2.49 16.88 6.54
CA SER A 119 3.82 16.88 7.17
C SER A 119 4.44 18.28 7.25
N TRP A 120 3.87 19.27 6.57
CA TRP A 120 4.24 20.68 6.63
C TRP A 120 3.32 21.43 7.61
#